data_AF-A0A147KN13-F1
#
_entry.id   AF-A0A147KN13-F1
#
_cell.length_a   1.000
_cell.length_b   1.000
_cell.length_c   1.000
_cell.angle_alpha   90.00
_cell.angle_beta   90.00
_cell.angle_gamma   90.00
#
_symmetry.space_group_name_H-M   'P 1'
#
loop_
_entity.id
_entity.type
_entity.pdbx_description
1 polymer ?
#
loop_
_entity_poly.entity_id
_entity_poly.type
_entity_poly.pdbx_seq_one_letter_code
_entity_poly.pdbx_strand_id
1 'polypeptide(L)'
;IGVFLVLGAANSVSVAQFDRRNEFRGMRLLGFTWRQIHRTVTAETVLTVTLAFGVAVLVVLWIAVLTALRSGAAALSLLPQLLPVASVAALGGVALLLSTVGTLGTVRGIRRGR
;
A
#
# COMPACT_ATOMS: atom_id res chain seq x y z
N ILE A 1 -5.20 16.47 -2.47
CA ILE A 1 -3.87 15.94 -2.09
C ILE A 1 -3.92 14.45 -1.76
N GLY A 2 -4.76 14.00 -0.81
CA GLY A 2 -4.85 12.58 -0.43
C GLY A 2 -5.07 11.61 -1.59
N VAL A 3 -6.02 11.88 -2.49
CA VAL A 3 -6.26 11.06 -3.69
C VAL A 3 -5.03 10.99 -4.61
N PHE A 4 -4.31 12.10 -4.80
CA PHE A 4 -3.09 12.13 -5.61
C PHE A 4 -1.97 11.27 -5.00
N LEU A 5 -1.80 11.32 -3.68
CA LEU A 5 -0.82 10.48 -2.98
C LEU A 5 -1.16 8.99 -3.08
N VAL A 6 -2.45 8.66 -2.95
CA VAL A 6 -2.94 7.28 -3.13
C VAL A 6 -2.68 6.77 -4.54
N LEU A 7 -2.97 7.59 -5.56
CA LEU A 7 -2.68 7.24 -6.96
C LEU A 7 -1.18 7.13 -7.22
N GLY A 8 -0.38 8.02 -6.63
CA GLY A 8 1.09 7.96 -6.71
C GLY A 8 1.66 6.68 -6.11
N ALA A 9 1.14 6.25 -4.95
CA ALA A 9 1.51 4.98 -4.32
C ALA A 9 1.09 3.78 -5.17
N ALA A 10 -0.13 3.75 -5.69
CA ALA A 10 -0.57 2.68 -6.58
C ALA A 10 0.28 2.61 -7.86
N ASN A 11 0.67 3.77 -8.40
CA ASN A 11 1.53 3.86 -9.58
C ASN A 11 2.95 3.36 -9.29
N SER A 12 3.58 3.78 -8.20
CA SER A 12 4.95 3.34 -7.86
C SER A 12 5.04 1.84 -7.65
N VAL A 13 4.04 1.25 -6.97
CA VAL A 13 3.95 -0.21 -6.81
C VAL A 13 3.74 -0.88 -8.18
N SER A 14 2.91 -0.32 -9.05
CA SER A 14 2.67 -0.86 -10.40
C SER A 14 3.92 -0.81 -11.27
N VAL A 15 4.70 0.27 -11.20
CA VAL A 15 5.99 0.42 -11.89
C VAL A 15 7.02 -0.58 -11.36
N ALA A 16 7.11 -0.76 -10.04
CA ALA A 16 8.02 -1.73 -9.44
C ALA A 16 7.73 -3.17 -9.93
N GLN A 17 6.46 -3.53 -10.16
CA GLN A 17 6.12 -4.83 -10.75
C GLN A 17 6.46 -4.91 -12.24
N PHE A 18 6.48 -3.80 -12.96
CA PHE A 18 6.86 -3.77 -14.36
C PHE A 18 8.35 -4.08 -14.55
N ASP A 19 9.21 -3.54 -13.69
CA ASP A 19 10.66 -3.79 -13.71
C ASP A 19 11.01 -5.27 -13.45
N ARG A 20 10.13 -5.99 -12.74
CA ARG A 20 10.26 -7.43 -12.45
C ARG A 20 9.85 -8.35 -13.59
N ARG A 21 9.61 -7.83 -14.80
CA ARG A 21 9.23 -8.62 -15.98
C ARG A 21 10.20 -9.78 -16.27
N ASN A 22 11.50 -9.58 -16.09
CA ASN A 22 12.52 -10.62 -16.31
C ASN A 22 12.46 -11.71 -15.24
N GLU A 23 12.17 -11.35 -14.00
CA GLU A 23 11.96 -12.30 -12.91
C GLU A 23 10.75 -13.19 -13.19
N PHE A 24 9.62 -12.61 -13.65
CA PHE A 24 8.44 -13.40 -14.02
C PHE A 24 8.74 -14.35 -15.18
N ARG A 25 9.54 -13.94 -16.17
CA ARG A 25 10.02 -14.84 -17.23
C ARG A 25 10.85 -15.98 -16.64
N GLY A 26 11.76 -15.71 -15.71
CA GLY A 26 12.53 -16.72 -14.98
C GLY A 26 11.64 -17.71 -14.23
N MET A 27 10.66 -17.22 -13.46
CA MET A 27 9.68 -18.06 -12.77
C MET A 27 8.91 -18.97 -13.74
N ARG A 28 8.53 -18.45 -14.92
CA ARG A 28 7.86 -19.23 -15.96
C ARG A 28 8.75 -20.35 -16.50
N LEU A 29 10.05 -20.14 -16.62
CA LEU A 29 11.01 -21.18 -17.02
C LEU A 29 11.16 -22.27 -15.96
N LEU A 30 11.05 -21.91 -14.67
CA LEU A 30 11.03 -22.82 -13.54
C LEU A 30 9.69 -23.58 -13.37
N GLY A 31 8.75 -23.43 -14.31
CA GLY A 31 7.47 -24.14 -14.31
C GLY A 31 6.35 -23.48 -13.50
N PHE A 32 6.56 -22.30 -12.91
CA PHE A 32 5.49 -21.61 -12.19
C PHE A 32 4.34 -21.22 -13.13
N THR A 33 3.12 -21.47 -12.69
CA THR A 33 1.91 -21.05 -13.40
C THR A 33 1.65 -19.55 -13.22
N TRP A 34 1.01 -18.90 -14.19
CA TRP A 34 0.59 -17.50 -14.04
C TRP A 34 -0.34 -17.29 -12.85
N ARG A 35 -1.14 -18.30 -12.47
CA ARG A 35 -1.98 -18.23 -11.26
C ARG A 35 -1.14 -18.15 -9.99
N GLN A 36 -0.04 -18.90 -9.91
CA GLN A 36 0.89 -18.82 -8.78
C GLN A 36 1.59 -17.46 -8.75
N ILE A 37 2.09 -16.97 -9.89
CA ILE A 37 2.73 -15.64 -9.99
C ILE A 37 1.75 -14.55 -9.52
N HIS A 38 0.50 -14.57 -9.99
CA HIS A 38 -0.51 -13.60 -9.54
C HIS A 38 -0.76 -13.66 -8.03
N ARG A 39 -0.85 -14.86 -7.43
CA ARG A 39 -1.03 -15.01 -5.98
C ARG A 39 0.17 -14.46 -5.21
N THR A 40 1.38 -14.77 -5.65
CA THR A 40 2.61 -14.27 -5.01
C THR A 40 2.69 -12.76 -5.08
N VAL A 41 2.51 -12.16 -6.27
CA VAL A 41 2.54 -10.69 -6.44
C VAL A 41 1.43 -10.01 -5.63
N THR A 42 0.24 -10.62 -5.57
CA THR A 42 -0.86 -10.08 -4.75
C THR A 42 -0.50 -10.11 -3.28
N ALA A 43 0.00 -11.23 -2.76
CA ALA A 43 0.41 -11.36 -1.36
C ALA A 43 1.52 -10.36 -1.00
N GLU A 44 2.53 -10.22 -1.87
CA GLU A 44 3.60 -9.25 -1.69
C GLU A 44 3.05 -7.82 -1.67
N THR A 45 2.21 -7.46 -2.63
CA THR A 45 1.58 -6.12 -2.68
C THR A 45 0.79 -5.84 -1.40
N VAL A 46 -0.01 -6.80 -0.95
CA VAL A 46 -0.82 -6.65 0.27
C VAL A 46 0.08 -6.47 1.49
N LEU A 47 1.13 -7.28 1.63
CA LEU A 47 2.09 -7.18 2.74
C LEU A 47 2.79 -5.83 2.73
N THR A 48 3.30 -5.38 1.58
CA THR A 48 4.02 -4.10 1.45
C THR A 48 3.11 -2.92 1.78
N VAL A 49 1.90 -2.86 1.22
CA VAL A 49 0.97 -1.75 1.46
C VAL A 49 0.48 -1.75 2.91
N THR A 50 0.17 -2.92 3.47
CA THR A 50 -0.26 -3.03 4.87
C THR A 50 0.84 -2.58 5.83
N LEU A 51 2.08 -2.98 5.58
CA LEU A 51 3.23 -2.58 6.40
C LEU A 51 3.50 -1.08 6.30
N ALA A 52 3.52 -0.53 5.09
CA ALA A 52 3.68 0.91 4.87
C ALA A 52 2.55 1.72 5.54
N PHE A 53 1.31 1.24 5.46
CA PHE A 53 0.17 1.86 6.13
C PHE A 53 0.30 1.80 7.66
N GLY A 54 0.73 0.66 8.22
CA GLY A 54 1.00 0.51 9.65
C GLY A 54 2.06 1.51 10.15
N VAL A 55 3.16 1.66 9.42
CA VAL A 55 4.19 2.67 9.72
C VAL A 55 3.62 4.08 9.66
N ALA A 56 2.82 4.40 8.63
CA ALA A 56 2.19 5.71 8.51
C ALA A 56 1.25 6.01 9.69
N VAL A 57 0.46 5.05 10.14
CA VAL A 57 -0.41 5.19 11.32
C VAL A 57 0.42 5.46 12.58
N LEU A 58 1.51 4.72 12.79
CA LEU A 58 2.42 4.95 13.93
C LEU A 58 3.03 6.35 13.91
N VAL A 59 3.46 6.83 12.74
CA VAL A 59 4.01 8.19 12.58
C VAL A 59 2.95 9.25 12.87
N VAL A 60 1.73 9.07 12.37
CA VAL A 60 0.61 10.00 12.65
C VAL A 60 0.29 10.04 14.14
N LEU A 61 0.21 8.87 14.80
CA LEU A 61 -0.01 8.80 16.25
C LEU A 61 1.12 9.48 17.02
N TRP A 62 2.38 9.26 16.63
CA TRP A 62 3.52 9.88 17.25
C TRP A 62 3.47 11.42 17.14
N ILE A 63 3.21 11.96 15.95
CA ILE A 63 3.07 13.40 15.72
C ILE A 63 1.89 13.96 16.53
N ALA A 64 0.76 13.25 16.58
CA ALA A 64 -0.41 13.68 17.32
C ALA A 64 -0.11 13.75 18.84
N VAL A 65 0.60 12.75 19.38
CA VAL A 65 1.06 12.74 20.78
C VAL A 65 2.02 13.90 21.06
N LEU A 66 3.02 14.13 20.20
CA LEU A 66 3.97 15.25 20.37
C LEU A 66 3.25 16.60 20.35
N THR A 67 2.25 16.75 19.48
CA THR A 67 1.47 17.98 19.37
C THR A 67 0.58 18.20 20.60
N ALA A 68 -0.06 17.14 21.12
CA ALA A 68 -0.87 17.20 22.33
C ALA A 68 -0.03 17.47 23.58
N LEU A 69 1.17 16.88 23.70
CA LEU A 69 2.08 17.16 24.81
C LEU A 69 2.49 18.64 24.84
N ARG A 70 2.65 19.27 23.67
CA ARG A 70 2.97 20.70 23.56
C ARG A 70 1.84 21.60 24.06
N SER A 71 0.58 21.20 23.92
CA SER A 71 -0.59 21.95 24.41
C SER A 71 -0.97 21.61 25.86
N GLY A 72 -0.31 20.63 26.48
CA GLY A 72 -0.47 20.23 27.88
C GLY A 72 -1.03 18.81 28.04
N ALA A 73 -0.63 18.12 29.11
CA ALA A 73 -0.95 16.70 29.31
C ALA A 73 -2.46 16.36 29.29
N ALA A 74 -3.32 17.32 29.66
CA ALA A 74 -4.77 17.16 29.58
C ALA A 74 -5.27 16.94 28.14
N ALA A 75 -4.59 17.50 27.13
CA ALA A 75 -4.95 17.37 25.73
C ALA A 75 -4.75 15.94 25.19
N LEU A 76 -3.97 15.09 25.87
CA LEU A 76 -3.83 13.67 25.50
C LEU A 76 -5.15 12.90 25.60
N SER A 77 -6.04 13.31 26.51
CA SER A 77 -7.36 12.66 26.67
C SER A 77 -8.31 12.91 25.49
N LEU A 78 -8.03 13.94 24.68
CA LEU A 78 -8.83 14.33 23.51
C LEU A 78 -8.34 13.69 22.21
N LEU A 79 -7.17 13.03 22.20
CA LEU A 79 -6.61 12.35 21.03
C LEU A 79 -7.60 11.42 20.30
N PRO A 80 -8.40 10.57 20.99
CA PRO A 80 -9.32 9.66 20.31
C PRO A 80 -10.43 10.38 19.52
N GLN A 81 -10.80 11.60 19.95
CA GLN A 81 -11.83 12.41 19.30
C GLN A 81 -11.26 13.23 18.14
N LEU A 82 -9.97 13.55 18.20
CA LEU A 82 -9.27 14.34 17.18
C LEU A 82 -8.80 13.49 15.99
N LEU A 83 -8.64 12.18 16.17
CA LEU A 83 -8.19 11.28 15.11
C LEU A 83 -9.37 10.74 14.31
N PRO A 84 -9.53 11.10 13.01
CA PRO A 84 -10.60 10.59 12.17
C PRO A 84 -10.28 9.17 11.69
N VAL A 85 -10.37 8.19 12.60
CA VAL A 85 -9.98 6.78 12.36
C VAL A 85 -10.67 6.20 11.14
N ALA A 86 -11.97 6.46 10.98
CA ALA A 86 -12.76 5.97 9.85
C ALA A 86 -12.22 6.48 8.51
N SER A 87 -11.87 7.77 8.41
CA SER A 87 -11.34 8.38 7.19
C SER A 87 -9.94 7.86 6.86
N VAL A 88 -9.09 7.68 7.88
CA VAL A 88 -7.74 7.11 7.71
C VAL A 88 -7.80 5.66 7.26
N ALA A 89 -8.67 4.85 7.87
CA ALA A 89 -8.89 3.46 7.47
C ALA A 89 -9.45 3.35 6.05
N ALA A 90 -10.40 4.22 5.68
CA ALA A 90 -10.94 4.26 4.33
C ALA A 90 -9.86 4.59 3.28
N LEU A 91 -9.00 5.57 3.57
CA LEU A 91 -7.86 5.91 2.69
C LEU A 91 -6.88 4.74 2.54
N GLY A 92 -6.56 4.05 3.64
CA GLY A 92 -5.73 2.84 3.61
C GLY A 92 -6.34 1.73 2.76
N GLY A 93 -7.64 1.47 2.92
CA GLY A 93 -8.37 0.48 2.14
C GLY A 93 -8.40 0.81 0.65
N VAL A 94 -8.65 2.08 0.29
CA VAL A 94 -8.62 2.53 -1.11
C VAL A 94 -7.21 2.39 -1.70
N ALA A 95 -6.17 2.75 -0.96
CA ALA A 95 -4.79 2.60 -1.41
C ALA A 95 -4.42 1.13 -1.66
N LEU A 96 -4.83 0.23 -0.76
CA LEU A 96 -4.64 -1.21 -0.93
C LEU A 96 -5.34 -1.71 -2.19
N LEU A 97 -6.64 -1.41 -2.35
CA LEU A 97 -7.42 -1.84 -3.51
C LEU A 97 -6.81 -1.35 -4.83
N LEU A 98 -6.50 -0.06 -4.92
CA LEU A 98 -5.93 0.52 -6.14
C LEU A 98 -4.54 -0.05 -6.45
N SER A 99 -3.71 -0.27 -5.43
CA SER A 99 -2.39 -0.86 -5.61
C SER A 99 -2.49 -2.32 -6.08
N THR A 100 -3.38 -3.12 -5.50
CA THR A 100 -3.61 -4.51 -5.93
C THR A 100 -4.19 -4.59 -7.34
N VAL A 101 -5.15 -3.73 -7.68
CA VAL A 101 -5.72 -3.69 -9.04
C VAL A 101 -4.65 -3.25 -10.05
N GLY A 102 -3.86 -2.23 -9.72
CA GLY A 102 -2.75 -1.76 -10.54
C GLY A 102 -1.71 -2.84 -10.81
N THR A 103 -1.23 -3.52 -9.77
CA THR A 103 -0.24 -4.61 -9.92
C THR A 103 -0.78 -5.78 -10.72
N LEU A 104 -2.02 -6.21 -10.47
CA LEU A 104 -2.66 -7.26 -11.27
C LEU A 104 -2.83 -6.84 -12.74
N GLY A 105 -3.16 -5.57 -12.99
CA GLY A 105 -3.19 -4.96 -14.31
C GLY A 105 -1.84 -5.07 -15.01
N THR A 106 -0.75 -4.67 -14.34
CA THR A 106 0.61 -4.75 -14.85
C THR A 106 1.00 -6.19 -15.19
N VAL A 107 0.77 -7.15 -14.30
CA VAL A 107 1.11 -8.56 -14.56
C VAL A 107 0.31 -9.12 -15.74
N ARG A 108 -0.98 -8.76 -15.86
CA ARG A 108 -1.80 -9.14 -17.03
C ARG A 108 -1.29 -8.49 -18.31
N GLY A 109 -0.84 -7.24 -18.25
CA GLY A 109 -0.19 -6.53 -19.36
C GLY A 109 1.07 -7.25 -19.83
N ILE A 110 1.95 -7.61 -18.90
CA ILE A 110 3.19 -8.37 -19.17
C ILE A 110 2.89 -9.72 -19.81
N ARG A 111 1.85 -10.42 -19.33
CA ARG A 111 1.41 -11.70 -19.91
C ARG A 111 0.93 -11.54 -21.36
N ARG A 112 0.18 -10.47 -21.67
CA ARG A 112 -0.43 -10.25 -22.99
C ARG A 112 0.56 -9.68 -24.01
N GLY A 113 1.41 -8.74 -23.59
CA GLY A 113 2.38 -8.09 -24.45
C GLY A 113 3.65 -8.91 -24.63
N ARG A 114 3.53 -10.19 -25.03
CA ARG A 114 4.66 -11.06 -25.39
C ARG A 114 5.73 -10.26 -26.13
#